data_AF-A0A7C4RSS4-F1
#
_entry.id   AF-A0A7C4RSS4-F1
#
_cell.length_a   1.000
_cell.length_b   1.000
_cell.length_c   1.000
_cell.angle_alpha   90.00
_cell.angle_beta   90.00
_cell.angle_gamma   90.00
#
_symmetry.space_group_name_H-M   'P 1'
#
loop_
_entity.id
_entity.type
_entity.pdbx_description
1 polymer ?
#
loop_
_entity_poly.entity_id
_entity_poly.type
_entity_poly.pdbx_seq_one_letter_code
_entity_poly.pdbx_strand_id
1 'polypeptide(L)'
;FSTDTTLSAAQIIEYYGARWKIEAAFKELKRDVGSAETQTRNQDAVSNHLHFCMMATSVAWIYAARMSKTPTRHHAVEGRNHFAFSDVRKAVSEAAADSNFGLLFPVPRKSMLNSFIDLLMRMAA
;
A
#
# COMPACT_ATOMS: atom_id res chain seq x y z
N PHE A 1 -24.45 -6.73 -12.41
CA PHE A 1 -25.72 -6.47 -11.71
C PHE A 1 -25.52 -5.23 -10.86
N SER A 2 -26.38 -4.22 -11.00
CA SER A 2 -26.37 -3.00 -10.17
C SER A 2 -27.78 -2.77 -9.67
N THR A 3 -27.93 -2.40 -8.40
CA THR A 3 -29.22 -1.96 -7.84
C THR A 3 -29.42 -0.45 -8.00
N ASP A 4 -28.37 0.28 -8.42
CA ASP A 4 -28.44 1.70 -8.70
C ASP A 4 -28.99 1.93 -10.11
N THR A 5 -30.19 2.49 -10.20
CA THR A 5 -30.90 2.80 -11.45
C THR A 5 -30.48 4.13 -12.08
N THR A 6 -29.62 4.91 -11.42
CA THR A 6 -29.13 6.20 -11.93
C THR A 6 -27.89 6.05 -12.82
N LEU A 7 -27.23 4.89 -12.77
CA LEU A 7 -26.02 4.63 -13.54
C LEU A 7 -26.30 4.35 -15.01
N SER A 8 -25.49 4.96 -15.87
CA SER A 8 -25.42 4.56 -17.28
C SER A 8 -24.77 3.18 -17.44
N ALA A 9 -25.06 2.51 -18.56
CA ALA A 9 -24.42 1.23 -18.89
C ALA A 9 -22.88 1.32 -18.91
N ALA A 10 -22.32 2.44 -19.38
CA ALA A 10 -20.88 2.67 -19.39
C ALA A 10 -20.28 2.70 -17.97
N GLN A 11 -20.91 3.42 -17.05
CA GLN A 11 -20.47 3.47 -15.65
C GLN A 11 -20.57 2.10 -14.97
N ILE A 12 -21.63 1.33 -15.25
CA ILE A 12 -21.78 -0.03 -14.72
C ILE A 12 -20.60 -0.91 -15.17
N ILE A 13 -20.21 -0.83 -16.44
CA ILE A 13 -19.07 -1.58 -16.98
C ILE A 13 -17.77 -1.11 -16.34
N GLU A 14 -17.55 0.19 -16.21
CA GLU A 14 -16.36 0.77 -15.60
C GLU A 14 -16.19 0.34 -14.13
N TYR A 15 -17.25 0.47 -13.32
CA TYR A 15 -17.22 0.11 -11.91
C TYR A 15 -17.02 -1.40 -11.72
N TYR A 16 -17.67 -2.21 -12.55
CA TYR A 16 -17.44 -3.65 -12.51
C TYR A 16 -16.03 -4.02 -12.95
N GLY A 17 -15.47 -3.32 -13.94
CA GLY A 17 -14.07 -3.48 -14.35
C GLY A 17 -13.09 -3.13 -13.23
N ALA A 18 -13.40 -2.11 -12.42
CA ALA A 18 -12.60 -1.74 -11.26
C ALA A 18 -12.55 -2.83 -10.16
N ARG A 19 -13.49 -3.79 -10.15
CA ARG A 19 -13.49 -4.94 -9.22
C ARG A 19 -12.17 -5.71 -9.26
N TRP A 20 -11.54 -5.84 -10.43
CA TRP A 20 -10.27 -6.57 -10.59
C TRP A 20 -9.14 -6.01 -9.72
N LYS A 21 -9.22 -4.74 -9.30
CA LYS A 21 -8.24 -4.13 -8.40
C LYS A 21 -8.06 -4.91 -7.08
N ILE A 22 -9.10 -5.57 -6.56
CA ILE A 22 -8.96 -6.36 -5.33
C ILE A 22 -8.11 -7.61 -5.54
N GLU A 23 -8.20 -8.25 -6.71
CA GLU A 23 -7.39 -9.42 -7.05
C GLU A 23 -5.93 -9.04 -7.23
N ALA A 24 -5.67 -7.89 -7.88
CA ALA A 24 -4.34 -7.30 -7.96
C ALA A 24 -3.78 -6.99 -6.56
N ALA A 25 -4.57 -6.35 -5.69
CA ALA A 25 -4.17 -6.05 -4.32
C ALA A 25 -3.80 -7.32 -3.52
N PHE A 26 -4.57 -8.41 -3.63
CA PHE A 26 -4.22 -9.67 -2.97
C PHE A 26 -2.95 -10.31 -3.53
N LYS A 27 -2.67 -10.16 -4.84
CA LYS A 27 -1.43 -10.62 -5.44
C LYS A 27 -0.23 -9.83 -4.89
N GLU A 28 -0.35 -8.51 -4.84
CA GLU A 28 0.68 -7.60 -4.32
C GLU A 28 0.96 -7.84 -2.83
N LEU A 29 -0.10 -7.96 -2.03
CA LEU A 29 -0.01 -8.22 -0.59
C LEU A 29 0.79 -9.50 -0.29
N LYS A 30 0.50 -10.58 -1.03
CA LYS A 30 1.19 -11.87 -0.85
C LYS A 30 2.59 -11.88 -1.42
N ARG A 31 2.78 -11.44 -2.67
CA ARG A 31 4.06 -11.59 -3.40
C ARG A 31 5.03 -10.45 -3.18
N ASP A 32 4.54 -9.21 -3.15
CA ASP A 32 5.40 -8.03 -3.15
C ASP A 32 5.63 -7.50 -1.73
N VAL A 33 4.63 -7.60 -0.86
CA VAL A 33 4.73 -7.18 0.55
C VAL A 33 5.10 -8.36 1.47
N GLY A 34 4.84 -9.60 1.07
CA GLY A 34 5.25 -10.79 1.82
C GLY A 34 4.31 -11.16 2.96
N SER A 35 3.01 -10.85 2.87
CA SER A 35 2.05 -11.20 3.92
C SER A 35 1.94 -12.71 4.17
N ALA A 36 2.28 -13.53 3.17
CA ALA A 36 2.24 -14.99 3.23
C ALA A 36 3.53 -15.62 3.79
N GLU A 37 4.59 -14.82 3.98
CA GLU A 37 5.94 -15.32 4.29
C GLU A 37 6.27 -15.29 5.80
N THR A 38 5.30 -14.93 6.65
CA THR A 38 5.52 -14.89 8.10
C THR A 38 5.78 -16.28 8.67
N GLN A 39 6.87 -16.40 9.44
CA GLN A 39 7.23 -17.63 10.16
C GLN A 39 6.86 -17.54 11.65
N THR A 40 5.97 -16.60 12.01
CA THR A 40 5.49 -16.43 13.38
C THR A 40 4.63 -17.63 13.79
N ARG A 41 4.79 -18.10 15.03
CA ARG A 41 4.10 -19.28 15.58
C ARG A 41 3.06 -18.94 16.65
N ASN A 42 2.82 -17.66 16.89
CA ASN A 42 1.76 -17.15 17.77
C ASN A 42 0.64 -16.57 16.90
N GLN A 43 -0.61 -16.98 17.15
CA GLN A 43 -1.79 -16.49 16.44
C GLN A 43 -1.89 -14.96 16.42
N ASP A 44 -1.64 -14.30 17.55
CA ASP A 44 -1.69 -12.84 17.62
C ASP A 44 -0.60 -12.20 16.76
N ALA A 45 0.59 -12.79 16.73
CA ALA A 45 1.69 -12.31 15.90
C ALA A 45 1.42 -12.49 14.41
N VAL A 46 0.77 -13.60 14.02
CA VAL A 46 0.34 -13.84 12.63
C VAL A 46 -0.70 -12.79 12.21
N SER A 47 -1.71 -12.54 13.06
CA SER A 47 -2.75 -11.54 12.77
C SER A 47 -2.16 -10.13 12.67
N ASN A 48 -1.29 -9.75 13.61
CA ASN A 48 -0.61 -8.46 13.60
C ASN A 48 0.24 -8.28 12.34
N HIS A 49 1.02 -9.30 11.93
CA HIS A 49 1.80 -9.26 10.68
C HIS A 49 0.91 -8.97 9.47
N LEU A 50 -0.19 -9.70 9.33
CA LEU A 50 -1.13 -9.50 8.22
C LEU A 50 -1.71 -8.08 8.24
N HIS A 51 -2.15 -7.59 9.40
CA HIS A 51 -2.70 -6.24 9.54
C HIS A 51 -1.66 -5.17 9.17
N PHE A 52 -0.40 -5.33 9.59
CA PHE A 52 0.67 -4.41 9.21
C PHE A 52 0.95 -4.44 7.71
N CYS A 53 0.98 -5.61 7.08
CA CYS A 53 1.11 -5.73 5.63
C CYS A 53 -0.05 -5.02 4.91
N MET A 54 -1.30 -5.26 5.34
CA MET A 54 -2.48 -4.62 4.76
C MET A 54 -2.43 -3.10 4.90
N MET A 55 -2.09 -2.60 6.10
CA MET A 55 -1.92 -1.16 6.35
C MET A 55 -0.83 -0.57 5.45
N ALA A 56 0.34 -1.21 5.36
CA ALA A 56 1.44 -0.74 4.51
C ALA A 56 1.02 -0.66 3.03
N THR A 57 0.32 -1.68 2.52
CA THR A 57 -0.22 -1.68 1.15
C THR A 57 -1.23 -0.54 0.94
N SER A 58 -2.16 -0.34 1.88
CA SER A 58 -3.15 0.74 1.79
C SER A 58 -2.52 2.13 1.80
N VAL A 59 -1.57 2.38 2.71
CA VAL A 59 -0.86 3.66 2.80
C VAL A 59 -0.06 3.93 1.52
N ALA A 60 0.62 2.90 0.98
CA ALA A 60 1.35 3.03 -0.28
C ALA A 60 0.44 3.39 -1.46
N TRP A 61 -0.74 2.77 -1.56
CA TRP A 61 -1.71 3.11 -2.62
C TRP A 61 -2.35 4.50 -2.44
N ILE A 62 -2.62 4.92 -1.19
CA ILE A 62 -3.08 6.29 -0.90
C ILE A 62 -2.01 7.31 -1.30
N TYR A 63 -0.74 7.03 -0.98
CA TYR A 63 0.38 7.84 -1.41
C TYR A 63 0.42 7.95 -2.94
N ALA A 64 0.38 6.82 -3.64
CA ALA A 64 0.38 6.78 -5.09
C ALA A 64 -0.79 7.55 -5.73
N ALA A 65 -1.99 7.46 -5.15
CA ALA A 65 -3.17 8.20 -5.60
C ALA A 65 -3.04 9.72 -5.42
N ARG A 66 -2.18 10.17 -4.49
CA ARG A 66 -1.88 11.59 -4.23
C ARG A 66 -0.67 12.11 -5.00
N MET A 67 0.07 11.24 -5.70
CA MET A 67 1.21 11.68 -6.51
C MET A 67 0.73 12.47 -7.72
N SER A 68 1.26 13.68 -7.89
CA SER A 68 0.94 14.55 -9.04
C SER A 68 1.53 14.04 -10.36
N LYS A 69 2.58 13.22 -10.28
CA LYS A 69 3.23 12.57 -11.43
C LYS A 69 3.19 11.06 -11.24
N THR A 70 2.88 10.34 -12.31
CA THR A 70 2.94 8.88 -12.32
C THR A 70 4.38 8.43 -12.03
N PRO A 71 4.58 7.43 -11.15
CA PRO A 71 5.91 6.91 -10.85
C PRO A 71 6.62 6.43 -12.12
N THR A 72 7.93 6.66 -12.20
CA THR A 72 8.76 6.15 -13.31
C THR A 72 8.73 4.62 -13.29
N ARG A 73 8.28 4.02 -14.40
CA ARG A 73 8.16 2.57 -14.47
C ARG A 73 9.51 1.87 -14.48
N HIS A 74 9.57 0.73 -13.78
CA HIS A 74 10.72 -0.17 -13.88
C HIS A 74 10.82 -0.85 -15.26
N HIS A 75 9.67 -1.19 -15.87
CA HIS A 75 9.59 -1.77 -17.21
C HIS A 75 8.67 -0.91 -18.09
N ALA A 76 9.25 -0.16 -19.03
CA ALA A 76 8.48 0.64 -19.98
C ALA A 76 7.83 -0.29 -21.02
N VAL A 77 6.49 -0.26 -21.08
CA VAL A 77 5.71 -0.92 -22.14
C VAL A 77 4.97 0.16 -22.93
N GLU A 78 5.19 0.19 -24.24
CA GLU A 78 4.60 1.16 -25.15
C GLU A 78 3.05 1.13 -25.06
N GLY A 79 2.41 2.30 -25.07
CA GLY A 79 0.95 2.45 -25.05
C GLY A 79 0.23 2.28 -23.70
N ARG A 80 0.94 2.03 -22.59
CA ARG A 80 0.33 1.94 -21.25
C ARG A 80 0.59 3.19 -20.41
N ASN A 81 -0.48 3.87 -20.00
CA ASN A 81 -0.42 5.06 -19.13
C ASN A 81 -0.62 4.74 -17.63
N HIS A 82 -0.61 3.46 -17.25
CA HIS A 82 -0.81 3.01 -15.87
C HIS A 82 0.51 2.52 -15.26
N PHE A 83 0.64 2.70 -13.95
CA PHE A 83 1.78 2.24 -13.14
C PHE A 83 1.35 1.07 -12.24
N ALA A 84 2.32 0.24 -11.85
CA ALA A 84 2.10 -0.92 -10.99
C ALA A 84 2.53 -0.61 -9.55
N PHE A 85 2.08 -1.43 -8.60
CA PHE A 85 2.51 -1.32 -7.19
C PHE A 85 4.03 -1.40 -7.02
N SER A 86 4.71 -2.18 -7.87
CA SER A 86 6.18 -2.24 -7.89
C SER A 86 6.84 -0.89 -8.13
N ASP A 87 6.22 -0.03 -8.95
CA ASP A 87 6.74 1.30 -9.26
C ASP A 87 6.58 2.24 -8.06
N VAL A 88 5.44 2.13 -7.34
CA VAL A 88 5.19 2.85 -6.08
C VAL A 88 6.19 2.40 -5.00
N ARG A 89 6.35 1.09 -4.84
CA ARG A 89 7.30 0.50 -3.88
C ARG A 89 8.72 1.00 -4.16
N LYS A 90 9.13 1.02 -5.42
CA LYS A 90 10.44 1.54 -5.83
C LYS A 90 10.61 3.01 -5.45
N ALA A 91 9.62 3.86 -5.76
CA ALA A 91 9.66 5.28 -5.41
C ALA A 91 9.77 5.49 -3.89
N VAL A 92 9.06 4.69 -3.09
CA VAL A 92 9.17 4.72 -1.62
C VAL A 92 10.55 4.26 -1.16
N SER A 93 11.09 3.19 -1.74
CA SER A 93 12.44 2.71 -1.41
C SER A 93 13.53 3.73 -1.77
N GLU A 94 13.41 4.42 -2.91
CA GLU A 94 14.32 5.48 -3.31
C GLU A 94 14.26 6.67 -2.33
N ALA A 95 13.05 7.09 -1.93
CA ALA A 95 12.87 8.13 -0.93
C ALA A 95 13.44 7.74 0.44
N ALA A 96 13.32 6.47 0.83
CA ALA A 96 13.87 5.95 2.08
C ALA A 96 15.41 5.84 2.06
N ALA A 97 16.00 5.66 0.88
CA ALA A 97 17.45 5.61 0.69
C ALA A 97 18.11 7.00 0.59
N ASP A 98 17.31 8.07 0.46
CA ASP A 98 17.81 9.45 0.40
C ASP A 98 18.49 9.83 1.72
N SER A 99 19.66 10.49 1.63
CA SER A 99 20.44 10.89 2.80
C SER A 99 19.69 11.85 3.73
N ASN A 100 18.70 12.59 3.21
CA ASN A 100 17.85 13.48 4.00
C ASN A 100 16.72 12.73 4.72
N PHE A 101 16.47 11.47 4.41
CA PHE A 101 15.42 10.69 5.07
C PHE A 101 15.66 10.59 6.58
N GLY A 102 16.93 10.43 6.99
CA GLY A 102 17.34 10.39 8.40
C GLY A 102 17.17 11.71 9.16
N LEU A 103 17.03 12.85 8.46
CA LEU A 103 16.72 14.15 9.08
C LEU A 103 15.25 14.25 9.48
N LEU A 104 14.36 13.63 8.68
CA LEU A 104 12.92 13.59 8.95
C LEU A 104 12.56 12.47 9.93
N PHE A 105 13.29 11.36 9.86
CA PHE A 105 13.11 10.20 10.73
C PHE A 105 14.43 9.91 11.46
N PRO A 106 14.64 10.49 12.65
CA PRO A 106 15.87 10.26 13.40
C PRO A 106 16.04 8.76 13.66
N VAL A 107 17.28 8.27 13.54
CA VAL A 107 17.64 6.86 13.74
C VAL A 107 16.95 6.34 15.00
N PRO A 108 16.23 5.20 14.93
CA PRO A 108 15.51 4.67 16.08
C PRO A 108 16.47 4.43 17.24
N ARG A 109 16.47 5.33 18.22
CA ARG A 109 17.04 5.05 19.53
C ARG A 109 16.02 4.17 20.26
N LYS A 110 16.50 3.20 21.04
CA LYS A 110 15.65 2.37 21.89
C LYS A 110 14.86 3.29 22.83
N SER A 111 13.64 3.65 22.45
CA SER A 111 12.78 4.51 23.23
C SER A 111 12.29 3.71 24.44
N MET A 112 12.40 4.28 25.64
CA MET A 112 11.81 3.72 26.86
C MET A 112 10.28 3.72 26.82
N LEU A 113 9.68 4.41 25.84
CA LEU A 113 8.24 4.53 25.64
C LEU A 113 7.86 4.00 24.25
N ASN A 114 6.86 3.11 24.17
CA ASN A 114 6.32 2.56 22.92
C ASN A 114 5.50 3.62 22.14
N SER A 115 6.16 4.68 21.67
CA SER A 115 5.52 5.87 21.07
C SER A 115 4.69 5.56 19.83
N PHE A 116 5.01 4.49 19.10
CA PHE A 116 4.28 4.10 17.89
C PHE A 116 2.86 3.57 18.20
N ILE A 117 2.71 2.79 19.27
CA ILE A 117 1.39 2.27 19.70
C ILE A 117 0.52 3.43 20.21
N ASP A 118 1.10 4.34 21.00
CA ASP A 118 0.40 5.54 21.47
C ASP A 118 -0.08 6.44 20.32
N LEU A 119 0.76 6.61 19.29
CA LEU A 119 0.39 7.37 18.10
C LEU A 119 -0.77 6.71 17.35
N LEU A 120 -0.73 5.38 17.17
CA LEU A 120 -1.80 4.60 16.55
C LEU A 120 -3.12 4.69 17.33
N MET A 121 -3.08 4.59 18.66
CA MET A 121 -4.26 4.68 19.51
C MET A 121 -4.87 6.09 19.49
N ARG A 122 -4.06 7.15 19.38
CA ARG A 122 -4.54 8.52 19.22
C ARG A 122 -5.21 8.78 17.87
N MET A 123 -4.84 8.05 16.82
CA MET A 123 -5.48 8.16 15.50
C MET A 123 -6.80 7.39 15.41
N ALA A 124 -7.04 6.44 16.30
CA ALA A 124 -8.24 5.61 16.34
C ALA A 124 -9.36 6.16 17.24
N ALA A 125 -9.08 7.20 18.04
CA ALA A 125 -10.04 7.94 18.86
C ALA A 125 -10.55 9.18 18.13
#